data_AF-A0A9D8UMQ7-F1
#
_entry.id   AF-A0A9D8UMQ7-F1
#
_cell.length_a   1.000
_cell.length_b   1.000
_cell.length_c   1.000
_cell.angle_alpha   90.00
_cell.angle_beta   90.00
_cell.angle_gamma   90.00
#
_symmetry.space_group_name_H-M   'P 1'
#
loop_
_entity.id
_entity.type
_entity.pdbx_description
1 polymer ?
#
loop_
_entity_poly.entity_id
_entity_poly.type
_entity_poly.pdbx_seq_one_letter_code
_entity_poly.pdbx_strand_id
1 'polypeptide(L)'
;MHNSDTNLFYSELPVFEDGLIQHLSSSNRFKKVPEDWHVIITDIKDSTRAIQEGMHQQVNLAATASIISALNIARSQGLEFPFFFGGDGATLLIPNLMYNDVINALSVYQGNVKRAFDFDLRVDEVPVYQLYEENQVLLVSKNRLSDKHTIPVVLGEGLLYADELIKEKRFELKQETDRNTLNLDGMECRWDAVKPSEVTKQVVCLLLRIQPEHNQATILSKVLTAIENIYGSYKDRRPISVKGLKLAASIERFKAENELKFGESSAKRVVKSIAGYAIGKAYLKRNSGKNYLKNLVELSDTLVINGMLNTVISGTEEQRAKLETELNDLEESGEVLYGMNICTESIMSCYVQDRINNHVHFIDGSEGGYTAAASVLKRKLSLQKN
;
A
#
# COMPACT_ATOMS: atom_id res chain seq x y z
N MET A 1 29.06 -14.69 -19.14
CA MET A 1 28.18 -14.06 -18.15
C MET A 1 27.08 -13.38 -18.94
N HIS A 2 25.89 -13.98 -19.03
CA HIS A 2 24.74 -13.30 -19.61
C HIS A 2 24.38 -12.18 -18.63
N ASN A 3 24.63 -10.94 -19.02
CA ASN A 3 24.09 -9.77 -18.34
C ASN A 3 22.58 -9.77 -18.66
N SER A 4 21.82 -10.58 -17.93
CA SER A 4 20.36 -10.53 -17.98
C SER A 4 19.95 -9.11 -17.59
N ASP A 5 19.14 -8.47 -18.42
CA ASP A 5 18.64 -7.14 -18.14
C ASP A 5 17.83 -7.17 -16.83
N THR A 6 18.47 -6.75 -15.73
CA THR A 6 17.88 -6.73 -14.39
C THR A 6 16.69 -5.79 -14.31
N ASN A 7 16.50 -4.89 -15.28
CA ASN A 7 15.36 -3.98 -15.32
C ASN A 7 14.03 -4.71 -15.57
N LEU A 8 14.05 -5.84 -16.29
CA LEU A 8 12.86 -6.65 -16.57
C LEU A 8 12.62 -7.77 -15.54
N PHE A 9 13.48 -7.87 -14.52
CA PHE A 9 13.44 -8.94 -13.52
C PHE A 9 12.04 -9.20 -12.95
N TYR A 10 11.35 -8.16 -12.48
CA TYR A 10 10.04 -8.32 -11.86
C TYR A 10 8.95 -8.69 -12.87
N SER A 11 8.98 -8.11 -14.07
CA SER A 11 8.05 -8.43 -15.17
C SER A 11 8.16 -9.91 -15.57
N GLU A 12 9.38 -10.44 -15.62
CA GLU A 12 9.68 -11.83 -16.01
C GLU A 12 9.37 -12.87 -14.93
N LEU A 13 9.11 -12.46 -13.68
CA LEU A 13 8.72 -13.42 -12.63
C LEU A 13 7.42 -14.14 -13.01
N PRO A 14 7.33 -15.47 -12.76
CA PRO A 14 6.09 -16.20 -12.96
C PRO A 14 5.00 -15.71 -11.99
N VAL A 15 3.76 -15.67 -12.45
CA VAL A 15 2.58 -15.44 -11.60
C VAL A 15 2.01 -16.78 -11.18
N PHE A 16 1.96 -17.03 -9.88
CA PHE A 16 1.40 -18.26 -9.32
C PHE A 16 -0.11 -18.10 -9.03
N GLU A 17 -0.89 -19.15 -9.31
CA GLU A 17 -2.37 -19.12 -9.28
C GLU A 17 -2.98 -20.10 -8.26
N ASP A 18 -2.16 -20.86 -7.54
CA ASP A 18 -2.58 -21.94 -6.62
C ASP A 18 -3.01 -21.44 -5.22
N GLY A 19 -3.31 -20.15 -5.10
CA GLY A 19 -3.67 -19.50 -3.85
C GLY A 19 -2.47 -19.16 -2.96
N LEU A 20 -2.63 -18.16 -2.10
CA LEU A 20 -1.52 -17.59 -1.33
C LEU A 20 -0.96 -18.55 -0.27
N ILE A 21 -1.83 -19.34 0.39
CA ILE A 21 -1.43 -20.31 1.43
C ILE A 21 -0.53 -21.40 0.84
N GLN A 22 -0.91 -21.97 -0.30
CA GLN A 22 -0.11 -22.97 -1.00
C GLN A 22 1.19 -22.38 -1.56
N HIS A 23 1.11 -21.13 -2.04
CA HIS A 23 2.27 -20.40 -2.57
C HIS A 23 3.36 -20.20 -1.52
N LEU A 24 3.00 -19.81 -0.30
CA LEU A 24 3.95 -19.65 0.81
C LEU A 24 4.63 -20.96 1.22
N SER A 25 3.96 -22.10 1.04
CA SER A 25 4.53 -23.43 1.37
C SER A 25 5.69 -23.86 0.43
N SER A 26 5.97 -23.11 -0.64
CA SER A 26 6.97 -23.47 -1.66
C SER A 26 8.13 -22.48 -1.73
N SER A 27 9.26 -22.80 -1.08
CA SER A 27 10.43 -21.90 -1.00
C SER A 27 11.10 -21.59 -2.35
N ASN A 28 10.99 -22.47 -3.34
CA ASN A 28 11.63 -22.32 -4.66
C ASN A 28 10.98 -21.25 -5.57
N ARG A 29 9.86 -20.67 -5.15
CA ARG A 29 9.08 -19.68 -5.91
C ARG A 29 9.56 -18.24 -5.72
N PHE A 30 10.35 -18.02 -4.69
CA PHE A 30 10.86 -16.72 -4.33
C PHE A 30 12.25 -16.50 -4.92
N LYS A 31 12.49 -15.30 -5.46
CA LYS A 31 13.77 -14.91 -6.07
C LYS A 31 14.36 -13.72 -5.33
N LYS A 32 15.69 -13.70 -5.19
CA LYS A 32 16.41 -12.54 -4.67
C LYS A 32 16.19 -11.34 -5.59
N VAL A 33 15.92 -10.18 -5.00
CA VAL A 33 15.87 -8.92 -5.75
C VAL A 33 17.29 -8.59 -6.26
N PRO A 34 17.47 -8.11 -7.50
CA PRO A 34 18.80 -7.79 -8.01
C PRO A 34 19.51 -6.72 -7.17
N GLU A 35 20.83 -6.84 -7.01
CA GLU A 35 21.63 -6.00 -6.10
C GLU A 35 21.70 -4.53 -6.55
N ASP A 36 21.53 -4.29 -7.85
CA ASP A 36 21.50 -2.97 -8.47
C ASP A 36 20.15 -2.25 -8.33
N TRP A 37 19.12 -2.91 -7.78
CA TRP A 37 17.83 -2.28 -7.50
C TRP A 37 17.90 -1.39 -6.25
N HIS A 38 16.87 -0.56 -6.08
CA HIS A 38 16.76 0.38 -4.96
C HIS A 38 15.45 0.17 -4.21
N VAL A 39 15.51 0.24 -2.88
CA VAL A 39 14.35 0.39 -2.01
C VAL A 39 14.10 1.88 -1.81
N ILE A 40 12.98 2.40 -2.31
CA ILE A 40 12.54 3.77 -2.03
C ILE A 40 11.44 3.71 -0.99
N ILE A 41 11.56 4.51 0.06
CA ILE A 41 10.54 4.59 1.10
C ILE A 41 10.09 6.04 1.22
N THR A 42 8.78 6.23 1.28
CA THR A 42 8.18 7.52 1.60
C THR A 42 7.31 7.38 2.83
N ASP A 43 7.41 8.31 3.78
CA ASP A 43 6.52 8.37 4.95
C ASP A 43 6.15 9.80 5.29
N ILE A 44 4.97 10.00 5.86
CA ILE A 44 4.56 11.30 6.38
C ILE A 44 5.05 11.42 7.82
N LYS A 45 5.92 12.41 8.07
CA LYS A 45 6.37 12.70 9.44
C LYS A 45 5.19 13.14 10.29
N ASP A 46 5.14 12.65 11.52
CA ASP A 46 4.07 12.91 12.49
C ASP A 46 2.65 12.60 11.97
N SER A 47 2.53 11.62 11.07
CA SER A 47 1.24 11.14 10.51
C SER A 47 0.21 10.82 11.59
N THR A 48 0.64 10.27 12.72
CA THR A 48 -0.22 9.94 13.87
C THR A 48 -0.96 11.19 14.40
N ARG A 49 -0.27 12.33 14.47
CA ARG A 49 -0.88 13.59 14.90
C ARG A 49 -1.85 14.11 13.84
N ALA A 50 -1.46 14.11 12.56
CA ALA A 50 -2.33 14.54 11.46
C ALA A 50 -3.64 13.72 11.41
N ILE A 51 -3.55 12.42 11.67
CA ILE A 51 -4.71 11.52 11.76
C ILE A 51 -5.62 11.90 12.94
N GLN A 52 -5.04 12.18 14.12
CA GLN A 52 -5.81 12.64 15.29
C GLN A 52 -6.51 13.98 15.03
N GLU A 53 -5.93 14.83 14.17
CA GLU A 53 -6.52 16.10 13.72
C GLU A 53 -7.55 15.91 12.57
N GLY A 54 -7.89 14.67 12.21
CA GLY A 54 -8.93 14.35 11.22
C GLY A 54 -8.45 14.37 9.77
N MET A 55 -7.14 14.43 9.52
CA MET A 55 -6.55 14.53 8.17
C MET A 55 -6.18 13.16 7.56
N HIS A 56 -6.79 12.07 8.01
CA HIS A 56 -6.44 10.71 7.56
C HIS A 56 -6.57 10.51 6.04
N GLN A 57 -7.61 11.07 5.41
CA GLN A 57 -7.77 10.98 3.95
C GLN A 57 -6.64 11.69 3.20
N GLN A 58 -6.16 12.82 3.73
CA GLN A 58 -5.06 13.59 3.17
C GLN A 58 -3.73 12.84 3.34
N VAL A 59 -3.52 12.20 4.49
CA VAL A 59 -2.38 11.32 4.76
C VAL A 59 -2.33 10.18 3.75
N ASN A 60 -3.43 9.44 3.59
CA ASN A 60 -3.49 8.32 2.63
C ASN A 60 -3.36 8.79 1.18
N LEU A 61 -3.92 9.96 0.83
CA LEU A 61 -3.80 10.51 -0.51
C LEU A 61 -2.34 10.91 -0.83
N ALA A 62 -1.65 11.53 0.14
CA ALA A 62 -0.26 11.91 -0.03
C ALA A 62 0.67 10.69 -0.18
N ALA A 63 0.50 9.67 0.65
CA ALA A 63 1.24 8.42 0.54
C ALA A 63 0.98 7.68 -0.79
N THR A 64 -0.28 7.62 -1.22
CA THR A 64 -0.67 6.96 -2.48
C THR A 64 -0.05 7.65 -3.69
N ALA A 65 0.06 8.97 -3.70
CA ALA A 65 0.56 9.67 -4.88
C ALA A 65 2.06 9.41 -5.13
N SER A 66 2.84 9.11 -4.09
CA SER A 66 4.23 8.65 -4.24
C SER A 66 4.30 7.40 -5.13
N ILE A 67 3.41 6.42 -4.89
CA ILE A 67 3.30 5.21 -5.69
C ILE A 67 2.87 5.55 -7.13
N ILE A 68 1.86 6.41 -7.29
CA ILE A 68 1.33 6.81 -8.59
C ILE A 68 2.41 7.48 -9.47
N SER A 69 3.23 8.35 -8.87
CA SER A 69 4.34 9.00 -9.57
C SER A 69 5.30 7.97 -10.15
N ALA A 70 5.73 7.01 -9.33
CA ALA A 70 6.64 5.96 -9.77
C ALA A 70 5.99 5.01 -10.80
N LEU A 71 4.72 4.66 -10.64
CA LEU A 71 3.96 3.85 -11.62
C LEU A 71 3.88 4.54 -12.99
N ASN A 72 3.65 5.85 -13.03
CA ASN A 72 3.59 6.61 -14.28
C ASN A 72 4.95 6.66 -15.00
N ILE A 73 6.06 6.74 -14.24
CA ILE A 73 7.43 6.66 -14.77
C ILE A 73 7.72 5.25 -15.30
N ALA A 74 7.44 4.20 -14.52
CA ALA A 74 7.66 2.82 -14.96
C ALA A 74 6.93 2.54 -16.27
N ARG A 75 5.68 3.03 -16.39
CA ARG A 75 4.88 2.88 -17.60
C ARG A 75 5.49 3.57 -18.83
N SER A 76 6.03 4.79 -18.68
CA SER A 76 6.66 5.48 -19.83
C SER A 76 7.93 4.77 -20.31
N GLN A 77 8.55 3.97 -19.42
CA GLN A 77 9.73 3.18 -19.71
C GLN A 77 9.43 1.69 -20.01
N GLY A 78 8.17 1.24 -19.89
CA GLY A 78 7.79 -0.16 -20.12
C GLY A 78 8.25 -1.14 -19.02
N LEU A 79 8.42 -0.66 -17.79
CA LEU A 79 8.90 -1.43 -16.63
C LEU A 79 7.75 -1.78 -15.67
N GLU A 80 7.96 -2.81 -14.86
CA GLU A 80 7.10 -3.16 -13.71
C GLU A 80 7.95 -3.27 -12.45
N PHE A 81 7.36 -2.97 -11.30
CA PHE A 81 8.05 -3.04 -10.02
C PHE A 81 7.09 -3.35 -8.85
N PRO A 82 7.53 -4.02 -7.78
CA PRO A 82 6.75 -4.18 -6.55
C PRO A 82 6.60 -2.85 -5.80
N PHE A 83 5.39 -2.57 -5.31
CA PHE A 83 5.13 -1.48 -4.38
C PHE A 83 4.22 -1.95 -3.24
N PHE A 84 4.30 -1.27 -2.11
CA PHE A 84 3.56 -1.61 -0.90
C PHE A 84 3.04 -0.33 -0.25
N PHE A 85 1.74 -0.27 0.01
CA PHE A 85 1.09 0.86 0.68
C PHE A 85 0.96 0.59 2.19
N GLY A 86 1.36 1.57 3.01
CA GLY A 86 1.37 1.46 4.47
C GLY A 86 0.33 2.32 5.20
N GLY A 87 -0.56 3.02 4.49
CA GLY A 87 -1.45 4.03 5.08
C GLY A 87 -0.85 5.43 4.97
N ASP A 88 0.19 5.70 5.76
CA ASP A 88 0.89 7.00 5.82
C ASP A 88 2.17 7.08 4.98
N GLY A 89 2.48 6.01 4.26
CA GLY A 89 3.67 5.88 3.46
C GLY A 89 3.59 4.79 2.40
N ALA A 90 4.70 4.60 1.72
CA ALA A 90 4.86 3.61 0.67
C ALA A 90 6.29 3.09 0.60
N THR A 91 6.45 1.84 0.19
CA THR A 91 7.72 1.21 -0.13
C THR A 91 7.71 0.77 -1.59
N LEU A 92 8.74 1.13 -2.35
CA LEU A 92 8.90 0.83 -3.77
C LEU A 92 10.21 0.05 -3.96
N LEU A 93 10.18 -1.02 -4.73
CA LEU A 93 11.39 -1.77 -5.12
C LEU A 93 11.67 -1.51 -6.60
N ILE A 94 12.52 -0.56 -6.95
CA ILE A 94 12.65 -0.11 -8.34
C ILE A 94 13.97 -0.53 -8.99
N PRO A 95 13.98 -0.82 -10.30
CA PRO A 95 15.22 -1.03 -11.05
C PRO A 95 16.06 0.25 -11.13
N ASN A 96 17.38 0.10 -11.25
CA ASN A 96 18.31 1.23 -11.34
C ASN A 96 17.97 2.21 -12.47
N LEU A 97 17.46 1.70 -13.61
CA LEU A 97 17.13 2.51 -14.79
C LEU A 97 16.17 3.67 -14.48
N MET A 98 15.23 3.47 -13.55
CA MET A 98 14.23 4.49 -13.21
C MET A 98 14.55 5.27 -11.93
N TYR A 99 15.66 4.97 -11.25
CA TYR A 99 16.01 5.55 -9.95
C TYR A 99 16.01 7.08 -9.96
N ASN A 100 16.77 7.70 -10.89
CA ASN A 100 16.89 9.15 -10.95
C ASN A 100 15.55 9.85 -11.24
N ASP A 101 14.75 9.31 -12.16
CA ASP A 101 13.44 9.87 -12.50
C ASP A 101 12.48 9.82 -11.30
N VAL A 102 12.50 8.71 -10.55
CA VAL A 102 11.65 8.54 -9.36
C VAL A 102 12.08 9.48 -8.24
N ILE A 103 13.36 9.56 -7.91
CA ILE A 103 13.86 10.46 -6.86
C ILE A 103 13.58 11.92 -7.20
N ASN A 104 13.81 12.34 -8.45
CA ASN A 104 13.51 13.71 -8.88
C ASN A 104 12.01 14.03 -8.79
N ALA A 105 11.15 13.13 -9.26
CA ALA A 105 9.71 13.31 -9.18
C ALA A 105 9.22 13.37 -7.72
N LEU A 106 9.72 12.49 -6.85
CA LEU A 106 9.36 12.48 -5.43
C LEU A 106 9.91 13.71 -4.69
N SER A 107 11.07 14.23 -5.06
CA SER A 107 11.61 15.48 -4.51
C SER A 107 10.71 16.69 -4.84
N VAL A 108 10.25 16.79 -6.09
CA VAL A 108 9.25 17.81 -6.47
C VAL A 108 7.95 17.59 -5.69
N TYR A 109 7.56 16.33 -5.52
CA TYR A 109 6.34 15.97 -4.80
C TYR A 109 6.37 16.33 -3.32
N GLN A 110 7.50 16.20 -2.62
CA GLN A 110 7.66 16.67 -1.23
C GLN A 110 7.22 18.13 -1.07
N GLY A 111 7.63 19.00 -2.01
CA GLY A 111 7.20 20.39 -2.04
C GLY A 111 5.70 20.57 -2.28
N ASN A 112 5.09 19.74 -3.13
CA ASN A 112 3.65 19.78 -3.38
C ASN A 112 2.85 19.33 -2.15
N VAL A 113 3.30 18.28 -1.46
CA VAL A 113 2.68 17.79 -0.22
C VAL A 113 2.74 18.86 0.87
N LYS A 114 3.89 19.53 1.03
CA LYS A 114 4.03 20.62 1.98
C LYS A 114 3.07 21.77 1.70
N ARG A 115 2.90 22.17 0.44
CA ARG A 115 1.95 23.24 0.06
C ARG A 115 0.49 22.84 0.26
N ALA A 116 0.13 21.62 -0.16
CA ALA A 116 -1.26 21.17 -0.14
C ALA A 116 -1.78 20.90 1.27
N PHE A 117 -0.95 20.33 2.16
CA PHE A 117 -1.38 19.80 3.45
C PHE A 117 -0.53 20.22 4.65
N ASP A 118 0.57 20.97 4.43
CA ASP A 118 1.58 21.27 5.45
C ASP A 118 2.31 20.05 6.03
N PHE A 119 2.21 18.90 5.36
CA PHE A 119 2.91 17.68 5.75
C PHE A 119 4.36 17.67 5.28
N ASP A 120 5.25 17.13 6.11
CA ASP A 120 6.62 16.84 5.73
C ASP A 120 6.72 15.39 5.24
N LEU A 121 6.70 15.22 3.92
CA LEU A 121 6.92 13.92 3.28
C LEU A 121 8.42 13.57 3.35
N ARG A 122 8.77 12.51 4.05
CA ARG A 122 10.07 11.85 3.95
C ARG A 122 10.14 11.08 2.63
N VAL A 123 11.29 11.15 1.97
CA VAL A 123 11.68 10.32 0.83
C VAL A 123 13.14 9.96 1.06
N ASP A 124 13.44 8.68 1.15
CA ASP A 124 14.79 8.16 1.34
C ASP A 124 14.98 6.90 0.49
N GLU A 125 16.23 6.57 0.15
CA GLU A 125 16.60 5.36 -0.57
C GLU A 125 17.51 4.45 0.25
N VAL A 126 17.42 3.15 0.01
CA VAL A 126 18.41 2.17 0.42
C VAL A 126 18.72 1.26 -0.77
N PRO A 127 19.95 1.24 -1.30
CA PRO A 127 20.33 0.32 -2.36
C PRO A 127 20.23 -1.14 -1.89
N VAL A 128 19.77 -2.04 -2.75
CA VAL A 128 19.56 -3.45 -2.39
C VAL A 128 20.88 -4.15 -2.03
N TYR A 129 21.99 -3.83 -2.70
CA TYR A 129 23.30 -4.39 -2.34
C TYR A 129 23.65 -4.12 -0.86
N GLN A 130 23.32 -2.94 -0.33
CA GLN A 130 23.62 -2.56 1.05
C GLN A 130 22.83 -3.43 2.05
N LEU A 131 21.58 -3.79 1.70
CA LEU A 131 20.79 -4.73 2.51
C LEU A 131 21.47 -6.10 2.58
N TYR A 132 22.03 -6.57 1.46
CA TYR A 132 22.73 -7.85 1.42
C TYR A 132 24.07 -7.82 2.16
N GLU A 133 24.81 -6.70 2.11
CA GLU A 133 26.02 -6.51 2.93
C GLU A 133 25.73 -6.57 4.43
N GLU A 134 24.56 -6.07 4.84
CA GLU A 134 24.04 -6.16 6.22
C GLU A 134 23.34 -7.50 6.53
N ASN A 135 23.56 -8.53 5.69
CA ASN A 135 23.02 -9.89 5.79
C ASN A 135 21.48 -9.95 5.81
N GLN A 136 20.80 -8.93 5.30
CA GLN A 136 19.34 -8.93 5.23
C GLN A 136 18.85 -9.75 4.04
N VAL A 137 17.76 -10.48 4.26
CA VAL A 137 17.13 -11.28 3.20
C VAL A 137 16.04 -10.45 2.53
N LEU A 138 16.05 -10.41 1.19
CA LEU A 138 15.01 -9.76 0.39
C LEU A 138 14.63 -10.66 -0.79
N LEU A 139 13.49 -11.33 -0.66
CA LEU A 139 12.99 -12.30 -1.64
C LEU A 139 11.61 -11.87 -2.13
N VAL A 140 11.35 -11.96 -3.43
CA VAL A 140 10.08 -11.56 -4.04
C VAL A 140 9.49 -12.65 -4.94
N SER A 141 8.17 -12.69 -5.04
CA SER A 141 7.40 -13.51 -5.98
C SER A 141 6.09 -12.80 -6.35
N LYS A 142 5.37 -13.30 -7.37
CA LYS A 142 4.05 -12.79 -7.76
C LYS A 142 2.96 -13.84 -7.53
N ASN A 143 1.90 -13.49 -6.81
CA ASN A 143 0.77 -14.38 -6.56
C ASN A 143 -0.54 -13.72 -6.99
N ARG A 144 -1.42 -14.51 -7.62
CA ARG A 144 -2.75 -14.05 -8.02
C ARG A 144 -3.76 -14.29 -6.90
N LEU A 145 -4.22 -13.21 -6.28
CA LEU A 145 -5.27 -13.26 -5.25
C LEU A 145 -6.68 -13.40 -5.83
N SER A 146 -6.90 -12.92 -7.06
CA SER A 146 -8.15 -13.08 -7.80
C SER A 146 -7.93 -12.97 -9.29
N ASP A 147 -8.94 -13.29 -10.10
CA ASP A 147 -8.89 -13.29 -11.57
C ASP A 147 -8.26 -12.03 -12.19
N LYS A 148 -8.33 -10.88 -11.50
CA LYS A 148 -7.81 -9.60 -11.98
C LYS A 148 -6.72 -8.99 -11.10
N HIS A 149 -6.44 -9.56 -9.94
CA HIS A 149 -5.55 -8.94 -8.95
C HIS A 149 -4.36 -9.84 -8.64
N THR A 150 -3.18 -9.38 -9.04
CA THR A 150 -1.88 -10.02 -8.76
C THR A 150 -1.11 -9.11 -7.82
N ILE A 151 -0.56 -9.68 -6.75
CA ILE A 151 0.23 -8.94 -5.77
C ILE A 151 1.69 -9.44 -5.77
N PRO A 152 2.65 -8.56 -5.43
CA PRO A 152 3.94 -9.00 -4.96
C PRO A 152 3.82 -9.64 -3.57
N VAL A 153 4.61 -10.68 -3.32
CA VAL A 153 4.80 -11.28 -2.00
C VAL A 153 6.28 -11.23 -1.68
N VAL A 154 6.66 -10.49 -0.64
CA VAL A 154 8.05 -10.35 -0.18
C VAL A 154 8.28 -11.09 1.12
N LEU A 155 9.35 -11.87 1.15
CA LEU A 155 9.87 -12.55 2.33
C LEU A 155 11.27 -12.03 2.69
N GLY A 156 11.61 -12.18 3.97
CA GLY A 156 12.81 -11.65 4.61
C GLY A 156 12.61 -10.26 5.22
N GLU A 157 13.59 -9.83 6.00
CA GLU A 157 13.56 -8.59 6.79
C GLU A 157 14.09 -7.37 6.01
N GLY A 158 14.54 -7.52 4.76
CA GLY A 158 15.22 -6.45 4.02
C GLY A 158 14.43 -5.13 3.92
N LEU A 159 13.12 -5.21 3.70
CA LEU A 159 12.27 -4.01 3.67
C LEU A 159 12.05 -3.39 5.06
N LEU A 160 11.91 -4.22 6.09
CA LEU A 160 11.74 -3.76 7.48
C LEU A 160 13.03 -3.11 7.97
N TYR A 161 14.18 -3.71 7.68
CA TYR A 161 15.49 -3.13 7.98
C TYR A 161 15.73 -1.83 7.23
N ALA A 162 15.35 -1.73 5.95
CA ALA A 162 15.42 -0.48 5.19
C ALA A 162 14.59 0.64 5.86
N ASP A 163 13.38 0.33 6.32
CA ASP A 163 12.52 1.28 7.05
C ASP A 163 13.13 1.73 8.38
N GLU A 164 13.75 0.82 9.13
CA GLU A 164 14.50 1.16 10.35
C GLU A 164 15.71 2.06 10.03
N LEU A 165 16.47 1.72 8.98
CA LEU A 165 17.70 2.42 8.57
C LEU A 165 17.45 3.89 8.19
N ILE A 166 16.41 4.19 7.42
CA ILE A 166 16.08 5.58 7.00
C ILE A 166 15.51 6.43 8.14
N LYS A 167 15.02 5.79 9.22
CA LYS A 167 14.51 6.49 10.40
C LYS A 167 15.65 6.89 11.33
N GLU A 168 16.74 6.12 11.33
CA GLU A 168 17.95 6.38 12.11
C GLU A 168 18.95 7.30 11.40
N LYS A 169 19.15 7.09 10.09
CA LYS A 169 20.11 7.84 9.27
C LYS A 169 19.36 8.82 8.36
N ARG A 170 19.90 10.04 8.22
CA ARG A 170 19.42 10.97 7.19
C ARG A 170 20.22 10.73 5.91
N PHE A 171 19.56 10.30 4.85
CA PHE A 171 20.18 10.26 3.53
C PHE A 171 20.01 11.65 2.90
N GLU A 172 21.12 12.28 2.52
CA GLU A 172 21.06 13.54 1.77
C GLU A 172 20.84 13.21 0.29
N LEU A 173 19.57 13.06 -0.10
CA LEU A 173 19.22 12.95 -1.52
C LEU A 173 19.60 14.24 -2.25
N LYS A 174 20.47 14.13 -3.25
CA LYS A 174 20.77 15.25 -4.16
C LYS A 174 19.51 15.55 -4.97
N GLN A 175 18.92 16.71 -4.70
CA GLN A 175 17.69 17.15 -5.35
C GLN A 175 18.01 17.78 -6.70
N GLU A 176 17.54 17.18 -7.79
CA GLU A 176 17.40 17.88 -9.07
C GLU A 176 15.91 18.23 -9.26
N THR A 177 15.59 19.51 -9.13
CA THR A 177 14.21 20.01 -9.15
C THR A 177 13.69 20.23 -10.58
N ASP A 178 13.74 19.22 -11.45
CA ASP A 178 12.98 19.28 -12.70
C ASP A 178 11.50 18.96 -12.42
N ARG A 179 10.68 20.02 -12.38
CA ARG A 179 9.24 19.92 -12.15
C ARG A 179 8.51 19.09 -13.21
N ASN A 180 9.10 18.87 -14.39
CA ASN A 180 8.48 18.10 -15.47
C ASN A 180 8.48 16.58 -15.21
N THR A 181 9.23 16.11 -14.22
CA THR A 181 9.33 14.68 -13.89
C THR A 181 8.11 14.17 -13.11
N LEU A 182 7.42 15.04 -12.36
CA LEU A 182 6.26 14.64 -11.57
C LEU A 182 5.02 14.43 -12.46
N ASN A 183 4.55 13.18 -12.53
CA ASN A 183 3.32 12.83 -13.21
C ASN A 183 2.35 12.10 -12.26
N LEU A 184 1.28 12.79 -11.87
CA LEU A 184 0.19 12.25 -11.05
C LEU A 184 -1.13 12.08 -11.83
N ASP A 185 -1.04 11.91 -13.14
CA ASP A 185 -2.19 11.54 -13.97
C ASP A 185 -2.79 10.22 -13.46
N GLY A 186 -4.13 10.14 -13.48
CA GLY A 186 -4.87 9.00 -12.93
C GLY A 186 -5.12 9.03 -11.42
N MET A 187 -4.42 9.88 -10.65
CA MET A 187 -4.74 10.05 -9.22
C MET A 187 -6.12 10.71 -9.05
N GLU A 188 -7.05 10.01 -8.43
CA GLU A 188 -8.38 10.55 -8.11
C GLU A 188 -8.85 9.96 -6.79
N CYS A 189 -9.37 10.77 -5.86
CA CYS A 189 -10.16 10.26 -4.76
C CYS A 189 -11.59 10.80 -4.90
N ARG A 190 -12.53 9.90 -5.24
CA ARG A 190 -13.93 10.25 -5.53
C ARG A 190 -14.92 9.58 -4.59
N TRP A 191 -14.42 8.74 -3.70
CA TRP A 191 -15.24 7.92 -2.84
C TRP A 191 -15.26 8.48 -1.43
N ASP A 192 -16.39 8.31 -0.78
CA ASP A 192 -16.49 8.50 0.65
C ASP A 192 -15.95 7.28 1.39
N ALA A 193 -15.82 7.41 2.71
CA ALA A 193 -15.56 6.27 3.56
C ALA A 193 -16.66 5.20 3.38
N VAL A 194 -16.23 3.94 3.37
CA VAL A 194 -17.07 2.78 3.02
C VAL A 194 -17.40 2.01 4.28
N LYS A 195 -18.68 1.98 4.64
CA LYS A 195 -19.17 1.14 5.75
C LYS A 195 -19.13 -0.35 5.37
N PRO A 196 -18.93 -1.25 6.34
CA PRO A 196 -19.13 -2.69 6.17
C PRO A 196 -20.47 -3.02 5.51
N SER A 197 -20.54 -4.14 4.80
CA SER A 197 -21.74 -4.56 4.07
C SER A 197 -22.95 -4.83 4.98
N GLU A 198 -22.69 -5.14 6.25
CA GLU A 198 -23.66 -5.51 7.28
C GLU A 198 -23.37 -4.72 8.55
N VAL A 199 -24.42 -4.32 9.27
CA VAL A 199 -24.30 -3.51 10.50
C VAL A 199 -23.59 -4.25 11.63
N THR A 200 -23.62 -5.58 11.62
CA THR A 200 -22.93 -6.45 12.59
C THR A 200 -21.44 -6.59 12.32
N LYS A 201 -20.95 -6.13 11.16
CA LYS A 201 -19.56 -6.21 10.78
C LYS A 201 -18.83 -4.91 11.11
N GLN A 202 -17.55 -5.07 11.42
CA GLN A 202 -16.58 -4.00 11.61
C GLN A 202 -15.41 -4.19 10.63
N VAL A 203 -14.59 -3.16 10.49
CA VAL A 203 -13.33 -3.21 9.75
C VAL A 203 -12.20 -3.46 10.74
N VAL A 204 -11.27 -4.34 10.41
CA VAL A 204 -10.10 -4.68 11.24
C VAL A 204 -8.86 -4.45 10.40
N CYS A 205 -7.98 -3.56 10.86
CA CYS A 205 -6.63 -3.39 10.33
C CYS A 205 -5.68 -4.21 11.18
N LEU A 206 -4.94 -5.13 10.57
CA LEU A 206 -3.99 -6.02 11.22
C LEU A 206 -2.61 -5.83 10.60
N LEU A 207 -1.63 -5.58 11.45
CA LEU A 207 -0.20 -5.60 11.15
C LEU A 207 0.43 -6.73 11.96
N LEU A 208 1.13 -7.66 11.33
CA LEU A 208 1.75 -8.80 11.99
C LEU A 208 3.17 -9.03 11.46
N ARG A 209 4.14 -8.96 12.36
CA ARG A 209 5.56 -9.26 12.12
C ARG A 209 5.87 -10.64 12.69
N ILE A 210 6.52 -11.47 11.89
CA ILE A 210 6.99 -12.79 12.33
C ILE A 210 8.35 -12.59 13.00
N GLN A 211 8.60 -13.28 14.13
CA GLN A 211 9.90 -13.15 14.80
C GLN A 211 11.02 -13.86 13.99
N PRO A 212 12.25 -13.29 13.93
CA PRO A 212 13.31 -13.74 13.02
C PRO A 212 13.73 -15.21 13.15
N GLU A 213 13.57 -15.80 14.33
CA GLU A 213 13.91 -17.19 14.65
C GLU A 213 12.93 -18.21 14.04
N HIS A 214 11.76 -17.76 13.56
CA HIS A 214 10.74 -18.62 12.97
C HIS A 214 10.73 -18.59 11.44
N ASN A 215 10.24 -19.66 10.83
CA ASN A 215 10.06 -19.70 9.38
C ASN A 215 8.89 -18.80 8.97
N GLN A 216 9.21 -17.62 8.42
CA GLN A 216 8.24 -16.61 8.01
C GLN A 216 7.12 -17.17 7.11
N ALA A 217 7.45 -18.01 6.13
CA ALA A 217 6.47 -18.53 5.19
C ALA A 217 5.50 -19.52 5.86
N THR A 218 6.00 -20.37 6.76
CA THR A 218 5.19 -21.30 7.55
C THR A 218 4.22 -20.55 8.47
N ILE A 219 4.71 -19.54 9.20
CA ILE A 219 3.88 -18.75 10.12
C ILE A 219 2.84 -17.92 9.37
N LEU A 220 3.22 -17.27 8.26
CA LEU A 220 2.27 -16.57 7.40
C LEU A 220 1.17 -17.51 6.89
N SER A 221 1.54 -18.72 6.45
CA SER A 221 0.59 -19.74 6.00
C SER A 221 -0.38 -20.16 7.12
N LYS A 222 0.12 -20.37 8.34
CA LYS A 222 -0.68 -20.65 9.55
C LYS A 222 -1.68 -19.52 9.85
N VAL A 223 -1.21 -18.27 9.88
CA VAL A 223 -2.06 -17.09 10.14
C VAL A 223 -3.11 -16.90 9.05
N LEU A 224 -2.74 -17.01 7.78
CA LEU A 224 -3.70 -16.87 6.67
C LEU A 224 -4.74 -17.97 6.67
N THR A 225 -4.36 -19.20 7.04
CA THR A 225 -5.29 -20.33 7.23
C THR A 225 -6.27 -20.03 8.37
N ALA A 226 -5.80 -19.51 9.51
CA ALA A 226 -6.66 -19.11 10.62
C ALA A 226 -7.66 -18.02 10.19
N ILE A 227 -7.18 -17.00 9.46
CA ILE A 227 -8.05 -15.95 8.92
C ILE A 227 -9.11 -16.54 7.98
N GLU A 228 -8.72 -17.44 7.07
CA GLU A 228 -9.66 -18.07 6.12
C GLU A 228 -10.70 -18.95 6.83
N ASN A 229 -10.32 -19.69 7.87
CA ASN A 229 -11.24 -20.48 8.67
C ASN A 229 -12.24 -19.62 9.46
N ILE A 230 -11.82 -18.46 9.95
CA ILE A 230 -12.64 -17.58 10.79
C ILE A 230 -13.53 -16.65 9.95
N TYR A 231 -12.96 -16.04 8.91
CA TYR A 231 -13.62 -15.00 8.10
C TYR A 231 -14.15 -15.50 6.75
N GLY A 232 -13.76 -16.70 6.33
CA GLY A 232 -14.03 -17.21 4.99
C GLY A 232 -12.98 -16.79 3.96
N SER A 233 -13.32 -16.97 2.69
CA SER A 233 -12.40 -16.72 1.58
C SER A 233 -11.97 -15.24 1.50
N TYR A 234 -10.96 -14.94 0.68
CA TYR A 234 -10.57 -13.56 0.40
C TYR A 234 -11.75 -12.67 -0.06
N LYS A 235 -12.75 -13.25 -0.73
CA LYS A 235 -13.95 -12.51 -1.19
C LYS A 235 -14.91 -12.19 -0.04
N ASP A 236 -15.04 -13.08 0.94
CA ASP A 236 -16.00 -12.97 2.04
C ASP A 236 -15.60 -11.92 3.07
N ARG A 237 -14.28 -11.72 3.22
CA ARG A 237 -13.67 -10.80 4.19
C ARG A 237 -13.32 -9.42 3.64
N ARG A 238 -13.78 -9.08 2.42
CA ARG A 238 -13.50 -7.77 1.81
C ARG A 238 -14.14 -6.64 2.62
N PRO A 239 -13.40 -5.55 2.90
CA PRO A 239 -13.90 -4.47 3.72
C PRO A 239 -14.77 -3.47 2.95
N ILE A 240 -14.79 -3.55 1.62
CA ILE A 240 -15.62 -2.70 0.76
C ILE A 240 -16.62 -3.52 -0.06
N SER A 241 -17.75 -2.90 -0.40
CA SER A 241 -18.78 -3.50 -1.25
C SER A 241 -19.37 -2.49 -2.22
N VAL A 242 -19.89 -2.96 -3.36
CA VAL A 242 -20.53 -2.08 -4.36
C VAL A 242 -21.68 -1.26 -3.75
N LYS A 243 -22.42 -1.83 -2.79
CA LYS A 243 -23.53 -1.14 -2.10
C LYS A 243 -23.02 -0.05 -1.15
N GLY A 244 -21.84 -0.22 -0.57
CA GLY A 244 -21.22 0.74 0.35
C GLY A 244 -20.57 1.93 -0.35
N LEU A 245 -20.23 1.81 -1.64
CA LEU A 245 -19.57 2.86 -2.40
C LEU A 245 -20.49 4.07 -2.61
N LYS A 246 -20.07 5.21 -2.07
CA LYS A 246 -20.71 6.51 -2.27
C LYS A 246 -19.70 7.49 -2.83
N LEU A 247 -20.14 8.28 -3.81
CA LEU A 247 -19.31 9.35 -4.32
C LEU A 247 -19.28 10.51 -3.32
N ALA A 248 -18.08 11.01 -3.01
CA ALA A 248 -17.88 12.21 -2.22
C ALA A 248 -16.90 13.14 -2.95
N ALA A 249 -17.32 14.39 -3.09
CA ALA A 249 -16.53 15.44 -3.72
C ALA A 249 -16.82 16.77 -3.05
N SER A 250 -15.75 17.54 -2.79
CA SER A 250 -15.83 18.93 -2.35
C SER A 250 -14.85 19.78 -3.13
N ILE A 251 -15.05 21.10 -3.12
CA ILE A 251 -14.14 22.03 -3.81
C ILE A 251 -12.75 21.97 -3.17
N GLU A 252 -12.69 21.81 -1.85
CA GLU A 252 -11.45 21.66 -1.08
C GLU A 252 -10.68 20.42 -1.53
N ARG A 253 -11.37 19.28 -1.68
CA ARG A 253 -10.75 18.05 -2.22
C ARG A 253 -10.17 18.27 -3.62
N PHE A 254 -10.90 18.95 -4.51
CA PHE A 254 -10.38 19.25 -5.85
C PHE A 254 -9.23 20.24 -5.86
N LYS A 255 -9.21 21.22 -4.95
CA LYS A 255 -8.10 22.16 -4.80
C LYS A 255 -6.84 21.42 -4.33
N ALA A 256 -6.97 20.64 -3.25
CA ALA A 256 -5.90 19.81 -2.71
C ALA A 256 -5.33 18.85 -3.76
N GLU A 257 -6.18 18.13 -4.50
CA GLU A 257 -5.70 17.26 -5.59
C GLU A 257 -4.94 18.01 -6.66
N ASN A 258 -5.40 19.20 -7.08
CA ASN A 258 -4.68 20.00 -8.07
C ASN A 258 -3.34 20.52 -7.54
N GLU A 259 -3.30 20.91 -6.27
CA GLU A 259 -2.08 21.38 -5.61
C GLU A 259 -1.06 20.25 -5.47
N LEU A 260 -1.48 19.03 -5.13
CA LEU A 260 -0.63 17.85 -5.15
C LEU A 260 -0.08 17.53 -6.55
N LYS A 261 -0.93 17.62 -7.59
CA LYS A 261 -0.56 17.28 -8.97
C LYS A 261 0.36 18.29 -9.63
N PHE A 262 0.11 19.57 -9.40
CA PHE A 262 0.70 20.64 -10.20
C PHE A 262 1.48 21.66 -9.35
N GLY A 263 1.50 21.51 -8.03
CA GLY A 263 2.11 22.45 -7.09
C GLY A 263 1.34 23.77 -6.91
N GLU A 264 0.20 23.92 -7.58
CA GLU A 264 -0.68 25.09 -7.54
C GLU A 264 -2.14 24.68 -7.79
N SER A 265 -3.08 25.39 -7.16
CA SER A 265 -4.50 25.24 -7.47
C SER A 265 -4.95 26.30 -8.49
N SER A 266 -5.43 25.84 -9.66
CA SER A 266 -5.97 26.71 -10.70
C SER A 266 -7.48 26.55 -10.79
N ALA A 267 -8.23 27.66 -10.81
CA ALA A 267 -9.68 27.64 -10.94
C ALA A 267 -10.15 26.84 -12.17
N LYS A 268 -9.44 26.96 -13.30
CA LYS A 268 -9.73 26.19 -14.52
C LYS A 268 -9.59 24.69 -14.29
N ARG A 269 -8.56 24.25 -13.56
CA ARG A 269 -8.34 22.83 -13.25
C ARG A 269 -9.37 22.31 -12.25
N VAL A 270 -9.75 23.11 -11.25
CA VAL A 270 -10.83 22.76 -10.30
C VAL A 270 -12.16 22.59 -11.04
N VAL A 271 -12.53 23.52 -11.93
CA VAL A 271 -13.73 23.40 -12.76
C VAL A 271 -13.69 22.14 -13.64
N LYS A 272 -12.52 21.82 -14.22
CA LYS A 272 -12.33 20.57 -14.98
C LYS A 272 -12.57 19.34 -14.10
N SER A 273 -12.07 19.32 -12.86
CA SER A 273 -12.31 18.22 -11.91
C SER A 273 -13.79 18.08 -11.53
N ILE A 274 -14.49 19.19 -11.32
CA ILE A 274 -15.94 19.20 -11.06
C ILE A 274 -16.72 18.63 -12.25
N ALA A 275 -16.39 19.04 -13.47
CA ALA A 275 -17.00 18.50 -14.68
C ALA A 275 -16.73 17.00 -14.83
N GLY A 276 -15.48 16.57 -14.59
CA GLY A 276 -15.10 15.15 -14.59
C GLY A 276 -15.89 14.34 -13.56
N TYR A 277 -16.10 14.88 -12.36
CA TYR A 277 -16.95 14.26 -11.34
C TYR A 277 -18.41 14.10 -11.79
N ALA A 278 -19.00 15.13 -12.39
CA ALA A 278 -20.38 15.06 -12.91
C ALA A 278 -20.52 14.00 -14.02
N ILE A 279 -19.56 13.93 -14.94
CA ILE A 279 -19.48 12.91 -15.98
C ILE A 279 -19.35 11.51 -15.36
N GLY A 280 -18.44 11.35 -14.38
CA GLY A 280 -18.24 10.10 -13.65
C GLY A 280 -19.52 9.62 -12.96
N LYS A 281 -20.25 10.52 -12.29
CA LYS A 281 -21.54 10.21 -11.65
C LYS A 281 -22.59 9.73 -12.67
N ALA A 282 -22.62 10.30 -13.87
CA ALA A 282 -23.49 9.85 -14.94
C ALA A 282 -23.04 8.48 -15.51
N TYR A 283 -21.74 8.27 -15.67
CA TYR A 283 -21.15 7.01 -16.14
C TYR A 283 -21.49 5.83 -15.23
N LEU A 284 -21.42 5.99 -13.90
CA LEU A 284 -21.74 4.94 -12.93
C LEU A 284 -23.18 4.40 -13.01
N LYS A 285 -24.10 5.15 -13.63
CA LYS A 285 -25.48 4.69 -13.85
C LYS A 285 -25.60 3.70 -15.02
N ARG A 286 -24.63 3.70 -15.95
CA ARG A 286 -24.59 2.81 -17.13
C ARG A 286 -24.08 1.41 -16.76
N ASN A 287 -24.32 0.42 -17.62
CA ASN A 287 -23.83 -0.95 -17.41
C ASN A 287 -22.30 -1.03 -17.31
N SER A 288 -21.58 -0.25 -18.12
CA SER A 288 -20.13 -0.12 -18.05
C SER A 288 -19.68 0.41 -16.69
N GLY A 289 -20.35 1.44 -16.15
CA GLY A 289 -20.09 1.98 -14.82
C GLY A 289 -20.39 0.99 -13.70
N LYS A 290 -21.45 0.19 -13.80
CA LYS A 290 -21.74 -0.89 -12.85
C LYS A 290 -20.67 -1.99 -12.88
N ASN A 291 -20.14 -2.33 -14.05
CA ASN A 291 -19.02 -3.27 -14.16
C ASN A 291 -17.73 -2.69 -13.59
N TYR A 292 -17.48 -1.39 -13.79
CA TYR A 292 -16.37 -0.70 -13.15
C TYR A 292 -16.45 -0.79 -11.62
N LEU A 293 -17.63 -0.61 -11.01
CA LEU A 293 -17.79 -0.77 -9.55
C LEU A 293 -17.47 -2.19 -9.06
N LYS A 294 -17.81 -3.22 -9.85
CA LYS A 294 -17.46 -4.60 -9.52
C LYS A 294 -15.95 -4.82 -9.61
N ASN A 295 -15.33 -4.35 -10.70
CA ASN A 295 -13.89 -4.43 -10.90
C ASN A 295 -13.13 -3.69 -9.79
N LEU A 296 -13.60 -2.51 -9.37
CA LEU A 296 -13.02 -1.73 -8.28
C LEU A 296 -12.94 -2.56 -6.99
N VAL A 297 -14.02 -3.26 -6.63
CA VAL A 297 -14.05 -4.13 -5.43
C VAL A 297 -13.16 -5.37 -5.61
N GLU A 298 -13.00 -5.88 -6.84
CA GLU A 298 -12.12 -7.01 -7.14
C GLU A 298 -10.63 -6.65 -7.12
N LEU A 299 -10.29 -5.42 -7.53
CA LEU A 299 -8.93 -4.89 -7.68
C LEU A 299 -8.46 -4.09 -6.45
N SER A 300 -9.22 -4.12 -5.37
CA SER A 300 -8.84 -3.47 -4.13
C SER A 300 -7.77 -4.27 -3.40
N ASP A 301 -6.68 -3.57 -3.08
CA ASP A 301 -5.57 -4.10 -2.33
C ASP A 301 -5.88 -3.99 -0.83
N THR A 302 -6.11 -5.15 -0.22
CA THR A 302 -6.45 -5.28 1.21
C THR A 302 -5.50 -6.23 1.93
N LEU A 303 -4.45 -6.69 1.25
CA LEU A 303 -3.51 -7.69 1.74
C LEU A 303 -2.13 -7.45 1.15
N VAL A 304 -1.23 -6.99 2.00
CA VAL A 304 0.15 -6.69 1.66
C VAL A 304 1.07 -7.63 2.43
N ILE A 305 2.02 -8.25 1.73
CA ILE A 305 3.10 -9.03 2.34
C ILE A 305 4.44 -8.43 1.90
N ASN A 306 5.03 -7.62 2.79
CA ASN A 306 6.26 -6.84 2.53
C ASN A 306 7.38 -7.20 3.52
N GLY A 307 7.49 -8.47 3.91
CA GLY A 307 8.26 -8.91 5.08
C GLY A 307 7.43 -8.94 6.38
N MET A 308 6.26 -8.31 6.37
CA MET A 308 5.22 -8.47 7.38
C MET A 308 3.85 -8.63 6.71
N LEU A 309 2.86 -9.09 7.45
CA LEU A 309 1.47 -9.15 7.00
C LEU A 309 0.77 -7.84 7.37
N ASN A 310 0.28 -7.10 6.37
CA ASN A 310 -0.65 -5.98 6.58
C ASN A 310 -1.96 -6.32 5.87
N THR A 311 -3.08 -6.28 6.59
CA THR A 311 -4.38 -6.56 5.97
C THR A 311 -5.51 -5.74 6.58
N VAL A 312 -6.47 -5.38 5.72
CA VAL A 312 -7.74 -4.78 6.12
C VAL A 312 -8.86 -5.77 5.78
N ILE A 313 -9.55 -6.26 6.80
CA ILE A 313 -10.62 -7.25 6.63
C ILE A 313 -11.92 -6.74 7.26
N SER A 314 -13.06 -7.27 6.81
CA SER A 314 -14.33 -7.06 7.47
C SER A 314 -14.95 -8.35 7.96
N GLY A 315 -15.49 -8.31 9.18
CA GLY A 315 -16.20 -9.42 9.81
C GLY A 315 -16.85 -8.99 11.11
N THR A 316 -17.49 -9.93 11.80
CA THR A 316 -18.21 -9.67 13.06
C THR A 316 -17.27 -9.50 14.24
N GLU A 317 -17.80 -9.01 15.36
CA GLU A 317 -17.07 -8.97 16.62
C GLU A 317 -16.64 -10.35 17.12
N GLU A 318 -17.48 -11.37 16.94
CA GLU A 318 -17.15 -12.75 17.29
C GLU A 318 -15.98 -13.29 16.44
N GLN A 319 -15.97 -13.00 15.14
CA GLN A 319 -14.85 -13.38 14.26
C GLN A 319 -13.55 -12.69 14.68
N ARG A 320 -13.60 -11.38 14.99
CA ARG A 320 -12.45 -10.63 15.50
C ARG A 320 -11.92 -11.24 16.79
N ALA A 321 -12.80 -11.53 17.76
CA ALA A 321 -12.40 -12.09 19.05
C ALA A 321 -11.72 -13.45 18.87
N LYS A 322 -12.23 -14.32 17.99
CA LYS A 322 -11.58 -15.61 17.67
C LYS A 322 -10.19 -15.42 17.06
N LEU A 323 -10.04 -14.50 16.12
CA LEU A 323 -8.74 -14.22 15.51
C LEU A 323 -7.76 -13.65 16.55
N GLU A 324 -8.23 -12.75 17.41
CA GLU A 324 -7.43 -12.19 18.48
C GLU A 324 -6.92 -13.26 19.45
N THR A 325 -7.75 -14.26 19.82
CA THR A 325 -7.29 -15.42 20.59
C THR A 325 -6.17 -16.18 19.89
N GLU A 326 -6.35 -16.56 18.62
CA GLU A 326 -5.32 -17.30 17.85
C GLU A 326 -4.01 -16.50 17.71
N LEU A 327 -4.11 -15.17 17.52
CA LEU A 327 -2.94 -14.30 17.41
C LEU A 327 -2.25 -14.08 18.76
N ASN A 328 -2.98 -14.02 19.87
CA ASN A 328 -2.41 -13.97 21.21
C ASN A 328 -1.64 -15.25 21.51
N ASP A 329 -2.18 -16.42 21.17
CA ASP A 329 -1.49 -17.69 21.37
C ASP A 329 -0.15 -17.75 20.60
N LEU A 330 -0.13 -17.21 19.37
CA LEU A 330 1.10 -17.08 18.57
C LEU A 330 2.07 -16.03 19.12
N GLU A 331 1.57 -14.97 19.74
CA GLU A 331 2.40 -13.93 20.35
C GLU A 331 3.01 -14.42 21.67
N GLU A 332 2.24 -15.14 22.48
CA GLU A 332 2.68 -15.78 23.73
C GLU A 332 3.71 -16.89 23.49
N SER A 333 3.62 -17.60 22.35
CA SER A 333 4.63 -18.58 21.93
C SER A 333 5.90 -17.95 21.36
N GLY A 334 5.92 -16.62 21.19
CA GLY A 334 7.03 -15.89 20.58
C GLY A 334 7.10 -16.02 19.05
N GLU A 335 6.10 -16.60 18.38
CA GLU A 335 6.12 -16.77 16.93
C GLU A 335 5.94 -15.44 16.18
N VAL A 336 5.14 -14.52 16.74
CA VAL A 336 4.77 -13.25 16.09
C VAL A 336 4.72 -12.11 17.09
N LEU A 337 4.75 -10.88 16.56
CA LEU A 337 4.20 -9.70 17.21
C LEU A 337 3.15 -9.08 16.30
N TYR A 338 2.04 -8.61 16.86
CA TYR A 338 1.00 -7.97 16.06
C TYR A 338 0.42 -6.70 16.68
N GLY A 339 -0.04 -5.82 15.81
CA GLY A 339 -0.85 -4.65 16.13
C GLY A 339 -2.17 -4.74 15.38
N MET A 340 -3.27 -4.45 16.07
CA MET A 340 -4.62 -4.47 15.51
C MET A 340 -5.33 -3.16 15.84
N ASN A 341 -6.09 -2.64 14.88
CA ASN A 341 -7.00 -1.51 15.10
C ASN A 341 -8.39 -1.84 14.55
N ILE A 342 -9.41 -1.53 15.34
CA ILE A 342 -10.81 -1.69 14.96
C ILE A 342 -11.29 -0.37 14.38
N CYS A 343 -11.89 -0.43 13.20
CA CYS A 343 -12.33 0.74 12.46
C CYS A 343 -13.82 0.59 12.12
N THR A 344 -14.52 1.72 12.14
CA THR A 344 -15.93 1.79 11.75
C THR A 344 -16.15 1.72 10.24
N GLU A 345 -15.19 2.18 9.45
CA GLU A 345 -15.29 2.33 7.99
C GLU A 345 -13.95 1.99 7.32
N SER A 346 -13.96 1.82 6.00
CA SER A 346 -12.75 1.75 5.17
C SER A 346 -12.54 3.05 4.43
N ILE A 347 -11.29 3.48 4.32
CA ILE A 347 -10.87 4.62 3.51
C ILE A 347 -10.16 4.07 2.27
N MET A 348 -10.45 4.67 1.11
CA MET A 348 -9.88 4.26 -0.16
C MET A 348 -9.20 5.43 -0.87
N SER A 349 -7.96 5.23 -1.30
CA SER A 349 -7.25 6.08 -2.25
C SER A 349 -7.19 5.38 -3.60
N CYS A 350 -7.45 6.09 -4.71
CA CYS A 350 -7.52 5.46 -6.04
C CYS A 350 -6.45 5.97 -6.99
N TYR A 351 -5.88 5.01 -7.71
CA TYR A 351 -5.13 5.24 -8.94
C TYR A 351 -5.90 4.64 -10.12
N VAL A 352 -6.35 5.51 -11.02
CA VAL A 352 -7.12 5.11 -12.21
C VAL A 352 -6.28 5.40 -13.45
N GLN A 353 -5.46 4.43 -13.85
CA GLN A 353 -4.71 4.49 -15.10
C GLN A 353 -5.64 4.26 -16.30
N ASP A 354 -6.50 3.25 -16.20
CA ASP A 354 -7.60 2.99 -17.12
C ASP A 354 -8.85 2.53 -16.33
N ARG A 355 -10.01 3.02 -16.76
CA ARG A 355 -11.32 2.70 -16.17
C ARG A 355 -11.78 1.27 -16.49
N ILE A 356 -11.07 0.54 -17.35
CA ILE A 356 -11.41 -0.82 -17.75
C ILE A 356 -10.54 -1.85 -17.01
N ASN A 357 -9.23 -1.86 -17.25
CA ASN A 357 -8.37 -2.97 -16.81
C ASN A 357 -7.31 -2.59 -15.76
N ASN A 358 -6.86 -1.34 -15.71
CA ASN A 358 -5.71 -0.96 -14.88
C ASN A 358 -6.10 0.13 -13.88
N HIS A 359 -6.64 -0.27 -12.75
CA HIS A 359 -6.84 0.61 -11.60
C HIS A 359 -6.47 -0.13 -10.32
N VAL A 360 -5.75 0.58 -9.45
CA VAL A 360 -5.33 0.09 -8.14
C VAL A 360 -6.04 0.92 -7.09
N HIS A 361 -6.65 0.23 -6.13
CA HIS A 361 -7.36 0.86 -5.02
C HIS A 361 -6.70 0.45 -3.73
N PHE A 362 -6.10 1.44 -3.06
CA PHE A 362 -5.43 1.24 -1.78
C PHE A 362 -6.47 1.38 -0.67
N ILE A 363 -6.59 0.34 0.15
CA ILE A 363 -7.55 0.30 1.24
C ILE A 363 -6.83 0.41 2.58
N ASP A 364 -7.40 1.24 3.44
CA ASP A 364 -7.04 1.40 4.84
C ASP A 364 -8.33 1.41 5.69
N GLY A 365 -8.22 1.24 7.00
CA GLY A 365 -9.32 1.51 7.92
C GLY A 365 -9.49 3.00 8.21
N SER A 366 -10.64 3.41 8.70
CA SER A 366 -10.83 4.72 9.34
C SER A 366 -10.10 4.81 10.68
N GLU A 367 -10.21 5.95 11.37
CA GLU A 367 -9.74 6.09 12.77
C GLU A 367 -8.24 5.73 12.93
N GLY A 368 -7.45 6.07 11.92
CA GLY A 368 -6.01 5.83 11.86
C GLY A 368 -5.59 4.46 11.32
N GLY A 369 -6.51 3.52 11.10
CA GLY A 369 -6.27 2.31 10.31
C GLY A 369 -4.92 1.64 10.56
N TYR A 370 -4.11 1.51 9.51
CA TYR A 370 -2.74 0.98 9.58
C TYR A 370 -1.82 1.76 10.52
N THR A 371 -1.89 3.10 10.56
CA THR A 371 -1.06 3.90 11.47
C THR A 371 -1.37 3.63 12.94
N ALA A 372 -2.65 3.44 13.28
CA ALA A 372 -3.08 3.08 14.63
C ALA A 372 -2.61 1.67 15.02
N ALA A 373 -2.79 0.69 14.12
CA ALA A 373 -2.29 -0.67 14.31
C ALA A 373 -0.75 -0.70 14.42
N ALA A 374 -0.04 0.10 13.62
CA ALA A 374 1.42 0.21 13.67
C ALA A 374 1.90 0.78 15.01
N SER A 375 1.16 1.71 15.61
CA SER A 375 1.48 2.26 16.93
C SER A 375 1.43 1.19 18.03
N VAL A 376 0.47 0.25 17.95
CA VAL A 376 0.40 -0.91 18.85
C VAL A 376 1.61 -1.82 18.65
N LEU A 377 1.93 -2.17 17.41
CA LEU A 377 3.05 -3.05 17.08
C LEU A 377 4.40 -2.44 17.50
N LYS A 378 4.65 -1.15 17.20
CA LYS A 378 5.87 -0.43 17.58
C LYS A 378 6.09 -0.41 19.09
N ARG A 379 5.01 -0.24 19.88
CA ARG A 379 5.09 -0.31 21.35
C ARG A 379 5.57 -1.69 21.80
N LYS A 380 5.02 -2.77 21.25
CA LYS A 380 5.45 -4.14 21.58
C LYS A 380 6.90 -4.40 21.20
N LEU A 381 7.32 -3.96 20.00
CA LEU A 381 8.73 -4.06 19.55
C LEU A 381 9.68 -3.29 20.48
N SER A 382 9.29 -2.12 20.98
CA SER A 382 10.12 -1.35 21.91
C SER A 382 10.30 -2.03 23.27
N LEU A 383 9.34 -2.86 23.69
CA LEU A 383 9.42 -3.62 24.94
C LEU A 383 10.35 -4.83 24.82
N GLN A 384 10.57 -5.37 23.62
CA GLN A 384 11.54 -6.45 23.38
C GLN A 384 12.99 -5.95 23.30
N LYS A 385 13.21 -4.69 22.89
CA LYS A 385 14.55 -4.08 22.80
C LYS A 385 15.14 -3.68 24.16
N ASN A 386 14.31 -3.67 25.21
CA ASN A 386 14.70 -3.42 26.62
C ASN A 386 14.77 -4.74 27.38
#